data_AF-A0A8X6UQ66-F1
#
_entry.id   AF-A0A8X6UQ66-F1
#
_cell.length_a   1.000
_cell.length_b   1.000
_cell.length_c   1.000
_cell.angle_alpha   90.00
_cell.angle_beta   90.00
_cell.angle_gamma   90.00
#
_symmetry.space_group_name_H-M   'P 1'
#
loop_
_entity.id
_entity.type
_entity.pdbx_description
1 polymer ?
#
loop_
_entity_poly.entity_id
_entity_poly.type
_entity_poly.pdbx_seq_one_letter_code
_entity_poly.pdbx_strand_id
1 'polypeptide(L)'
;MRTTQYHPSSNGIVERLYRTLKQALRCYDYKWTESLTVVLLGLRTCIKEDLNASCAEKVFGETIVLPGEFCESSSRAPTDSSEFLLRLRETFRTLKSTPASRYSSTSCSVHTASKPGLIYLSGLRD
;
A
#
# COMPACT_ATOMS: atom_id res chain seq x y z
N MET A 1 31.99 8.49 12.88
CA MET A 1 32.58 9.53 12.02
C MET A 1 32.41 10.88 12.70
N ARG A 2 33.50 11.66 12.85
CA ARG A 2 33.46 13.02 13.41
C ARG A 2 33.82 14.00 12.30
N THR A 3 32.95 14.96 12.03
CA THR A 3 33.27 16.09 11.13
C THR A 3 34.10 17.11 11.91
N THR A 4 35.19 17.60 11.33
CA THR A 4 35.99 18.69 11.91
C THR A 4 35.19 19.99 11.90
N GLN A 5 35.29 20.79 12.96
CA GLN A 5 34.66 22.12 13.00
C GLN A 5 35.16 22.98 11.82
N TYR A 6 34.26 23.80 11.27
CA TYR A 6 34.54 24.76 10.18
C TYR A 6 35.06 24.17 8.86
N HIS A 7 34.76 22.89 8.58
CA HIS A 7 35.11 22.28 7.30
C HIS A 7 33.86 22.00 6.43
N PRO A 8 33.36 23.00 5.68
CA PRO A 8 32.11 22.88 4.91
C PRO A 8 32.17 21.79 3.83
N SER A 9 33.38 21.46 3.34
CA SER A 9 33.54 20.41 2.33
C SER A 9 33.25 18.99 2.88
N SER A 10 33.50 18.76 4.17
CA SER A 10 33.33 17.45 4.82
C SER A 10 31.86 17.05 4.95
N ASN A 11 30.94 18.02 4.94
CA ASN A 11 29.51 17.78 5.13
C ASN A 11 28.67 18.15 3.89
N GLY A 12 29.31 18.51 2.78
CA GLY A 12 28.65 19.07 1.62
C GLY A 12 27.57 18.17 1.00
N ILE A 13 27.76 16.84 1.02
CA ILE A 13 26.77 15.88 0.52
C ILE A 13 25.48 15.92 1.36
N VAL A 14 25.64 15.92 2.68
CA VAL A 14 24.52 15.96 3.63
C VAL A 14 23.79 17.30 3.53
N GLU A 15 24.52 18.41 3.42
CA GLU A 15 23.92 19.74 3.26
C GLU A 15 23.13 19.88 1.94
N ARG A 16 23.65 19.32 0.83
CA ARG A 16 22.93 19.27 -0.44
C ARG A 16 21.64 18.47 -0.32
N LEU A 17 21.70 17.30 0.29
CA LEU A 17 20.51 16.47 0.56
C LEU A 17 19.47 17.24 1.38
N TYR A 18 19.88 17.91 2.46
CA TYR A 18 18.98 18.71 3.28
C TYR A 18 18.34 19.88 2.53
N ARG A 19 19.06 20.51 1.59
CA ARG A 19 18.51 21.60 0.78
C ARG A 19 17.43 21.08 -0.18
N THR A 20 17.68 19.97 -0.86
CA THR A 20 16.68 19.33 -1.73
C THR A 20 15.47 18.86 -0.93
N LEU A 21 15.68 18.24 0.24
CA LEU A 21 14.61 17.82 1.14
C LEU A 21 13.72 18.98 1.58
N LYS A 22 14.31 20.11 1.98
CA LYS A 22 13.57 21.32 2.36
C LYS A 22 12.77 21.90 1.21
N GLN A 23 13.30 21.88 -0.01
CA GLN A 23 12.58 22.32 -1.21
C GLN A 23 11.37 21.42 -1.49
N ALA A 24 11.56 20.11 -1.50
CA ALA A 24 10.48 19.16 -1.76
C ALA A 24 9.37 19.22 -0.69
N LEU A 25 9.73 19.39 0.58
CA LEU A 25 8.76 19.59 1.66
C LEU A 25 7.98 20.91 1.51
N ARG A 26 8.58 21.97 0.98
CA ARG A 26 7.87 23.24 0.71
C ARG A 26 6.84 23.12 -0.41
N CYS A 27 7.01 22.18 -1.33
CA CYS A 27 6.04 21.93 -2.39
C CYS A 27 4.78 21.20 -1.89
N TYR A 28 4.83 20.60 -0.70
CA TYR A 28 3.72 19.83 -0.15
C TYR A 28 3.00 20.64 0.94
N ASP A 29 1.70 20.89 0.74
CA ASP A 29 0.87 21.77 1.58
C ASP A 29 0.26 21.05 2.81
N TYR A 30 0.37 19.72 2.88
CA TYR A 30 -0.17 18.91 3.98
C TYR A 30 0.83 18.77 5.15
N LYS A 31 0.37 18.21 6.29
CA LYS A 31 1.21 17.90 7.46
C LYS A 31 2.59 17.35 7.05
N TRP A 32 3.64 18.07 7.43
CA TRP A 32 5.01 17.78 7.03
C TRP A 32 5.45 16.36 7.43
N THR A 33 4.94 15.83 8.55
CA THR A 33 5.26 14.49 9.07
C THR A 33 4.82 13.36 8.13
N GLU A 34 3.63 13.48 7.53
CA GLU A 34 3.12 12.48 6.59
C GLU A 34 3.82 12.64 5.22
N SER A 35 4.03 13.88 4.81
CA SER A 35 4.72 14.25 3.56
C SER A 35 6.19 13.81 3.55
N LEU A 36 6.85 13.77 4.71
CA LEU A 36 8.24 13.38 4.86
C LEU A 36 8.52 11.99 4.30
N THR A 37 7.64 11.01 4.58
CA THR A 37 7.82 9.64 4.12
C THR A 37 7.76 9.56 2.59
N VAL A 38 6.83 10.29 1.98
CA VAL A 38 6.65 10.35 0.52
C VAL A 38 7.83 11.05 -0.15
N VAL A 39 8.27 12.19 0.39
CA VAL A 39 9.41 12.94 -0.13
C VAL A 39 10.71 12.13 -0.03
N LEU A 40 10.96 11.47 1.11
CA LEU A 40 12.13 10.61 1.27
C LEU A 40 12.10 9.40 0.35
N LEU A 41 10.92 8.83 0.11
CA LEU A 41 10.75 7.75 -0.87
C LEU A 41 11.12 8.24 -2.27
N GLY A 42 10.55 9.36 -2.71
CA GLY A 42 10.87 9.97 -3.99
C GLY A 42 12.36 10.26 -4.14
N LEU A 43 13.01 10.88 -3.14
CA LEU A 43 14.45 11.15 -3.19
C LEU A 43 15.31 9.87 -3.30
N ARG A 44 14.82 8.73 -2.81
CA ARG A 44 15.54 7.45 -2.90
C ARG A 44 15.34 6.76 -4.24
N THR A 45 14.17 6.88 -4.85
CA THR A 45 13.83 6.23 -6.11
C THR A 45 14.10 7.08 -7.35
N CYS A 46 14.20 8.40 -7.22
CA CYS A 46 14.62 9.26 -8.32
C CYS A 46 16.01 8.87 -8.83
N ILE A 47 16.12 8.73 -10.15
CA ILE A 47 17.39 8.49 -10.84
C ILE A 47 18.24 9.76 -10.67
N LYS A 48 19.48 9.59 -10.21
CA LYS A 48 20.43 10.70 -10.11
C LYS A 48 21.38 10.63 -11.30
N GLU A 49 21.38 11.67 -12.13
CA GLU A 49 22.19 11.73 -13.36
C GLU A 49 23.68 11.49 -13.09
N ASP A 50 24.23 12.05 -12.00
CA ASP A 50 25.63 11.84 -11.60
C ASP A 50 26.01 10.36 -11.42
N LEU A 51 25.04 9.52 -11.04
CA LEU A 51 25.25 8.12 -10.69
C LEU A 51 24.70 7.15 -11.75
N ASN A 52 23.96 7.66 -12.74
CA ASN A 52 23.14 6.92 -13.70
C ASN A 52 22.31 5.80 -13.04
N ALA A 53 21.86 6.01 -11.81
CA ALA A 53 21.09 5.05 -11.01
C ALA A 53 20.35 5.77 -9.87
N SER A 54 19.35 5.11 -9.29
CA SER A 54 18.68 5.61 -8.08
C SER A 54 19.44 5.23 -6.80
N CYS A 55 19.22 5.95 -5.69
CA CYS A 55 19.86 5.61 -4.42
C CYS A 55 19.36 4.25 -3.89
N ALA A 56 18.07 3.97 -4.09
CA ALA A 56 17.46 2.68 -3.81
C ALA A 56 18.17 1.56 -4.57
N GLU A 57 18.32 1.69 -5.88
CA GLU A 57 18.97 0.69 -6.72
C GLU A 57 20.44 0.46 -6.35
N LYS A 58 21.19 1.52 -6.01
CA LYS A 58 22.57 1.36 -5.52
C LYS A 58 22.66 0.58 -4.20
N VAL A 59 21.63 0.63 -3.36
CA VAL A 59 21.62 -0.04 -2.05
C VAL A 59 21.11 -1.47 -2.16
N PHE A 60 20.04 -1.69 -2.91
CA PHE A 60 19.38 -2.99 -3.02
C PHE A 60 19.86 -3.82 -4.21
N GLY A 61 20.56 -3.21 -5.17
CA GLY A 61 21.04 -3.87 -6.39
C GLY A 61 19.97 -4.03 -7.47
N GLU A 62 18.73 -3.63 -7.19
CA GLU A 62 17.58 -3.73 -8.10
C GLU A 62 16.67 -2.50 -7.97
N THR A 63 15.88 -2.24 -9.01
CA THR A 63 14.88 -1.19 -9.00
C THR A 63 13.73 -1.56 -8.07
N ILE A 64 13.42 -0.71 -7.09
CA ILE A 64 12.28 -0.92 -6.18
C ILE A 64 10.99 -0.54 -6.89
N VAL A 65 10.00 -1.44 -6.85
CA VAL A 65 8.64 -1.15 -7.32
C VAL A 65 7.91 -0.27 -6.30
N LEU A 66 7.42 0.88 -6.75
CA LEU A 66 6.71 1.83 -5.90
C LEU A 66 5.23 1.43 -5.73
N PRO A 67 4.60 1.70 -4.56
CA PRO A 67 3.16 1.49 -4.36
C PRO A 67 2.28 2.12 -5.45
N GLY A 68 2.70 3.25 -6.03
CA GLY A 68 2.00 3.93 -7.11
C GLY A 68 2.15 3.28 -8.49
N GLU A 69 3.16 2.44 -8.70
CA GLU A 69 3.34 1.71 -9.97
C GLU A 69 2.43 0.48 -10.06
N PHE A 70 2.00 -0.07 -8.92
CA PHE A 70 0.97 -1.12 -8.89
C PHE A 70 -0.41 -0.60 -9.28
N CYS A 71 -0.66 0.68 -9.05
CA CYS A 71 -1.93 1.31 -9.37
C CYS A 71 -1.82 1.94 -10.76
N GLU A 72 -2.00 1.13 -11.80
CA GLU A 72 -2.17 1.65 -13.15
C GLU A 72 -3.31 2.67 -13.13
N SER A 73 -3.01 3.93 -13.46
CA SER A 73 -4.04 4.91 -13.77
C SER A 73 -4.69 4.48 -15.07
N SER A 74 -5.70 3.62 -14.96
CA SER A 74 -6.51 3.19 -16.10
C SER A 74 -7.05 4.44 -16.80
N SER A 75 -6.47 4.80 -17.94
CA SER A 75 -6.95 5.89 -18.81
C SER A 75 -8.28 5.55 -19.48
N ARG A 76 -8.80 4.33 -19.26
CA ARG A 76 -10.16 3.98 -19.65
C ARG A 76 -11.14 4.78 -18.80
N ALA A 77 -12.03 5.49 -19.49
CA ALA A 77 -13.27 6.01 -18.95
C ALA A 77 -13.87 5.01 -17.94
N PRO A 78 -14.49 5.47 -16.84
CA PRO A 78 -14.99 4.60 -15.79
C PRO A 78 -15.80 3.50 -16.45
N THR A 79 -15.24 2.29 -16.50
CA THR A 79 -15.97 1.13 -16.97
C THR A 79 -17.16 1.07 -16.04
N ASP A 80 -18.37 1.02 -16.62
CA ASP A 80 -19.61 1.02 -15.86
C ASP A 80 -19.44 0.09 -14.66
N SER A 81 -19.51 0.64 -13.45
CA SER A 81 -19.06 -0.04 -12.22
C SER A 81 -19.73 -1.42 -12.08
N SER A 82 -20.91 -1.58 -12.70
CA SER A 82 -21.65 -2.82 -12.81
C SER A 82 -20.87 -3.93 -13.56
N GLU A 83 -20.25 -3.63 -14.69
CA GLU A 83 -19.50 -4.59 -15.51
C GLU A 83 -18.23 -5.06 -14.80
N PHE A 84 -17.53 -4.12 -14.15
CA PHE A 84 -16.38 -4.44 -13.31
C PHE A 84 -16.77 -5.39 -12.17
N LEU A 85 -17.86 -5.08 -11.45
CA LEU A 85 -18.35 -5.92 -10.36
C LEU A 85 -18.83 -7.30 -10.84
N LEU A 86 -19.42 -7.40 -12.03
CA LEU A 86 -19.81 -8.67 -12.63
C LEU A 86 -18.59 -9.54 -12.95
N ARG A 87 -17.57 -8.97 -13.61
CA ARG A 87 -16.30 -9.67 -13.89
C ARG A 87 -15.57 -10.07 -12.60
N LEU A 88 -15.57 -9.19 -11.59
CA LEU A 88 -15.00 -9.50 -10.28
C LEU A 88 -15.75 -10.66 -9.61
N ARG A 89 -17.08 -10.64 -9.62
CA ARG A 89 -17.88 -11.71 -9.03
C ARG A 89 -17.66 -13.05 -9.75
N GLU A 90 -17.52 -13.03 -11.06
CA GLU A 90 -17.27 -14.23 -11.87
C GLU A 90 -15.87 -14.80 -11.61
N THR A 91 -14.84 -13.94 -11.58
CA THR A 91 -13.47 -14.35 -11.23
C THR A 91 -13.40 -14.96 -9.83
N PHE A 92 -13.99 -14.33 -8.81
CA PHE A 92 -14.06 -14.90 -7.45
C PHE A 92 -14.86 -16.21 -7.36
N ARG A 93 -15.84 -16.44 -8.25
CA ARG A 93 -16.54 -17.73 -8.34
C ARG A 93 -15.69 -18.83 -8.96
N THR A 94 -14.84 -18.48 -9.93
CA THR A 94 -13.93 -19.44 -10.58
C THR A 94 -12.72 -19.80 -9.71
N LEU A 95 -12.31 -18.92 -8.80
CA LEU A 95 -11.34 -19.21 -7.75
C LEU A 95 -11.97 -20.18 -6.74
N LYS A 96 -11.94 -21.48 -7.04
CA LYS A 96 -12.30 -22.51 -6.07
C LYS A 96 -11.45 -22.31 -4.83
N SER A 97 -12.09 -22.11 -3.68
CA SER A 97 -11.42 -22.12 -2.38
C SER A 97 -10.69 -23.45 -2.24
N THR A 98 -9.37 -23.45 -2.41
CA THR A 98 -8.55 -24.59 -2.05
C THR A 98 -8.74 -24.78 -0.55
N PRO A 99 -9.24 -25.93 -0.08
CA PRO A 99 -9.35 -26.17 1.34
C PRO A 99 -7.97 -25.93 1.96
N ALA A 100 -7.88 -24.94 2.85
CA ALA A 100 -6.66 -24.67 3.59
C ALA A 100 -6.21 -25.99 4.22
N SER A 101 -4.94 -26.35 4.02
CA SER A 101 -4.34 -27.52 4.66
C SER A 101 -4.67 -27.46 6.14
N ARG A 102 -5.40 -28.47 6.62
CA ARG A 102 -6.02 -28.49 7.94
C ARG A 102 -4.93 -28.76 9.00
N TYR A 103 -4.05 -27.79 9.22
CA TYR A 103 -3.08 -27.79 10.32
C TYR A 103 -3.54 -26.86 11.44
N SER A 104 -4.73 -27.12 11.96
CA SER A 104 -5.12 -26.85 13.35
C SER A 104 -6.59 -27.16 13.49
N SER A 105 -6.91 -28.16 14.30
CA SER A 105 -8.26 -28.50 14.72
C SER A 105 -8.79 -27.43 15.68
N THR A 106 -9.10 -26.24 15.17
CA THR A 106 -9.89 -25.27 15.93
C THR A 106 -11.16 -25.01 15.15
N SER A 107 -12.24 -25.63 15.62
CA SER A 107 -13.60 -25.44 15.11
C SER A 107 -13.96 -23.96 15.15
N CYS A 108 -13.89 -23.28 14.00
CA CYS A 108 -14.46 -21.95 13.86
C CYS A 108 -15.98 -22.13 13.76
N SER A 109 -16.65 -22.12 14.91
CA SER A 109 -18.11 -22.08 14.96
C SER A 109 -18.58 -20.75 14.39
N VAL A 110 -19.11 -20.80 13.18
CA VAL A 110 -19.92 -19.72 12.60
C VAL A 110 -21.18 -19.57 13.47
N HIS A 111 -21.21 -18.53 14.30
CA HIS A 111 -22.44 -18.13 14.97
C HIS A 111 -23.41 -17.53 13.93
N THR A 112 -24.34 -18.35 13.44
CA THR A 112 -25.50 -17.86 12.71
C THR A 112 -26.46 -17.19 13.69
N ALA A 113 -26.34 -15.89 13.87
CA ALA A 113 -27.31 -15.09 14.58
C ALA A 113 -28.25 -14.41 13.56
N SER A 114 -29.39 -15.03 13.28
CA SER A 114 -30.59 -14.33 12.82
C SER A 114 -31.81 -15.23 13.03
N LYS A 115 -32.58 -14.98 14.08
CA LYS A 115 -34.00 -15.37 14.14
C LYS A 115 -34.81 -14.13 13.78
N PRO A 116 -35.66 -14.23 12.76
CA PRO A 116 -37.04 -13.77 12.96
C PRO A 116 -38.01 -14.74 12.28
N GLY A 117 -39.01 -15.21 13.02
CA GLY A 117 -40.01 -16.10 12.44
C GLY A 117 -40.95 -16.67 13.48
N LEU A 118 -42.04 -15.92 13.73
CA LEU A 118 -43.34 -16.43 14.15
C LEU A 118 -43.73 -17.73 13.41
N ILE A 119 -44.68 -18.46 14.00
CA ILE A 119 -45.48 -19.63 13.54
C ILE A 119 -45.22 -20.79 14.55
N TYR A 120 -46.15 -21.14 15.44
CA TYR A 120 -47.34 -21.95 15.15
C TYR A 120 -48.44 -21.75 16.21
N LEU A 121 -49.68 -21.53 15.76
CA LEU A 121 -50.91 -21.67 16.55
C LEU A 121 -51.38 -23.13 16.55
N SER A 122 -52.12 -23.49 17.60
CA SER A 122 -53.18 -24.52 17.66
C SER A 122 -52.83 -26.02 17.78
N GLY A 123 -53.23 -26.60 18.93
CA GLY A 123 -54.10 -27.78 18.97
C GLY A 123 -53.52 -29.10 19.51
N LEU A 124 -53.90 -29.47 20.75
CA LEU A 124 -54.32 -30.81 21.26
C LEU A 124 -54.25 -30.79 22.81
N ARG A 125 -55.38 -30.73 23.54
CA ARG A 125 -56.09 -31.83 24.25
C ARG A 125 -55.24 -32.43 25.40
N ASP A 126 -55.64 -32.47 26.66
CA ASP A 126 -56.97 -32.77 27.27
C ASP A 126 -57.43 -31.78 28.35
#